data_AF-A0A3R7H7B8-F1
#
_entry.id   AF-A0A3R7H7B8-F1
#
_cell.length_a   1.000
_cell.length_b   1.000
_cell.length_c   1.000
_cell.angle_alpha   90.00
_cell.angle_beta   90.00
_cell.angle_gamma   90.00
#
_symmetry.space_group_name_H-M   'P 1'
#
loop_
_entity.id
_entity.type
_entity.pdbx_description
1 polymer ?
#
loop_
_entity_poly.entity_id
_entity_poly.type
_entity_poly.pdbx_seq_one_letter_code
_entity_poly.pdbx_strand_id
1 'polypeptide(L)'
;MTVRAYLRASTADQNASRAKDDLTVWAAEKGAHIDTYYVENASGATADRDELRRLLVEAKRGDVLLVEAIDRLTRLKLEDWKELRDEIKAKGVVVVAKWLDSTHARLTQTQSARRDWIADAAHEMVNDLMIEIAAAKAREDYEMRRARAAQGVADRQARDARGETTQKGYAGRKADADMHRRIVDLKQRGMTYSQIADTLKTTRPTIARALRAAGLLHDSTSAETSQNHD
;
A
#
# COMPACT_ATOMS: atom_id res chain seq x y z
N MET A 1 -6.11 23.60 -15.85
CA MET A 1 -6.64 22.32 -15.34
C MET A 1 -5.85 21.25 -16.05
N THR A 2 -5.07 20.50 -15.30
CA THR A 2 -4.20 19.43 -15.81
C THR A 2 -4.75 18.10 -15.29
N VAL A 3 -4.88 17.10 -16.15
CA VAL A 3 -5.35 15.75 -15.81
C VAL A 3 -4.14 14.84 -15.63
N ARG A 4 -3.96 14.36 -14.40
CA ARG A 4 -2.89 13.43 -14.02
C ARG A 4 -3.48 12.06 -13.73
N ALA A 5 -3.03 11.04 -14.45
CA ALA A 5 -3.50 9.68 -14.27
C ALA A 5 -2.61 8.91 -13.30
N TYR A 6 -3.21 8.33 -12.26
CA TYR A 6 -2.54 7.40 -11.36
C TYR A 6 -2.92 5.96 -11.68
N LEU A 7 -1.91 5.17 -12.06
CA LEU A 7 -2.02 3.77 -12.45
C LEU A 7 -1.39 2.90 -11.37
N ARG A 8 -2.17 1.99 -10.77
CA ARG A 8 -1.65 1.02 -9.79
C ARG A 8 -2.13 -0.38 -10.14
N ALA A 9 -1.23 -1.35 -10.12
CA ALA A 9 -1.60 -2.75 -10.30
C ALA A 9 -2.37 -3.28 -9.07
N SER A 10 -3.37 -4.13 -9.31
CA SER A 10 -4.17 -4.75 -8.24
C SER A 10 -3.44 -5.89 -7.52
N THR A 11 -2.40 -6.46 -8.12
CA THR A 11 -1.57 -7.56 -7.61
C THR A 11 -0.12 -7.37 -8.03
N ALA A 12 0.82 -8.00 -7.32
CA ALA A 12 2.26 -7.90 -7.58
C ALA A 12 2.67 -8.39 -8.98
N ASP A 13 1.89 -9.31 -9.55
CA ASP A 13 2.16 -9.95 -10.84
C ASP A 13 1.52 -9.22 -12.04
N GLN A 14 0.83 -8.10 -11.80
CA GLN A 14 0.18 -7.33 -12.86
C GLN A 14 0.99 -6.11 -13.27
N ASN A 15 1.04 -5.86 -14.59
CA ASN A 15 1.60 -4.63 -15.13
C ASN A 15 0.64 -3.46 -14.87
N ALA A 16 1.02 -2.49 -14.05
CA ALA A 16 0.20 -1.30 -13.77
C ALA A 16 -0.10 -0.47 -15.03
N SER A 17 0.77 -0.56 -16.04
CA SER A 17 0.59 0.11 -17.33
C SER A 17 -0.56 -0.44 -18.17
N ARG A 18 -1.16 -1.59 -17.80
CA ARG A 18 -2.29 -2.18 -18.56
C ARG A 18 -3.46 -1.21 -18.74
N ALA A 19 -3.69 -0.35 -17.75
CA ALA A 19 -4.83 0.56 -17.74
C ALA A 19 -4.52 1.88 -18.48
N LYS A 20 -3.28 2.06 -18.97
CA LYS A 20 -2.85 3.30 -19.61
C LYS A 20 -3.65 3.58 -20.87
N ASP A 21 -3.70 2.64 -21.81
CA ASP A 21 -4.36 2.83 -23.10
C ASP A 21 -5.88 3.00 -22.90
N ASP A 22 -6.48 2.14 -22.09
CA ASP A 22 -7.89 2.19 -21.72
C ASP A 22 -8.33 3.50 -21.05
N LEU A 23 -7.46 4.13 -20.25
CA LEU A 23 -7.73 5.43 -19.64
C LEU A 23 -7.51 6.58 -20.62
N THR A 24 -6.54 6.44 -21.51
CA THR A 24 -6.25 7.44 -22.56
C THR A 24 -7.42 7.56 -23.52
N VAL A 25 -7.91 6.42 -24.03
CA VAL A 25 -9.08 6.37 -24.92
C VAL A 25 -10.30 6.94 -24.20
N TRP A 26 -10.55 6.49 -22.97
CA TRP A 26 -11.71 6.94 -22.20
C TRP A 26 -11.66 8.44 -21.87
N ALA A 27 -10.49 8.99 -21.52
CA ALA A 27 -10.34 10.42 -21.29
C ALA A 27 -10.63 11.22 -22.57
N ALA A 28 -10.12 10.75 -23.71
CA ALA A 28 -10.37 11.38 -25.01
C ALA A 28 -11.85 11.34 -25.40
N GLU A 29 -12.57 10.25 -25.15
CA GLU A 29 -14.03 10.14 -25.34
C GLU A 29 -14.80 11.15 -24.47
N LYS A 30 -14.26 11.51 -23.31
CA LYS A 30 -14.81 12.54 -22.42
C LYS A 30 -14.30 13.96 -22.75
N GLY A 31 -13.56 14.13 -23.84
CA GLY A 31 -13.02 15.43 -24.25
C GLY A 31 -11.87 15.94 -23.37
N ALA A 32 -11.22 15.06 -22.61
CA ALA A 32 -10.07 15.37 -21.76
C ALA A 32 -8.78 14.74 -22.31
N HIS A 33 -7.64 15.37 -22.03
CA HIS A 33 -6.32 14.84 -22.35
C HIS A 33 -5.56 14.57 -21.06
N ILE A 34 -4.90 13.41 -20.96
CA ILE A 34 -4.07 13.06 -19.80
C ILE A 34 -2.68 13.64 -20.01
N ASP A 35 -2.28 14.58 -19.17
CA ASP A 35 -0.99 15.27 -19.27
C ASP A 35 0.18 14.42 -18.75
N THR A 36 -0.05 13.60 -17.72
CA THR A 36 1.03 12.82 -17.07
C THR A 36 0.47 11.53 -16.46
N TYR A 37 1.23 10.45 -16.58
CA TYR A 37 0.94 9.15 -15.96
C TYR A 37 1.93 8.87 -14.83
N TYR A 38 1.40 8.45 -13.70
CA TYR A 38 2.15 8.05 -12.51
C TYR A 38 1.88 6.56 -12.29
N VAL A 39 2.91 5.73 -12.48
CA VAL A 39 2.76 4.26 -12.57
C VAL A 39 3.37 3.60 -11.35
N GLU A 40 2.52 3.01 -10.52
CA GLU A 40 2.89 2.37 -9.27
C GLU A 40 2.76 0.84 -9.39
N ASN A 41 3.89 0.15 -9.49
CA ASN A 41 3.95 -1.32 -9.49
C ASN A 41 4.07 -1.81 -8.05
N ALA A 42 2.94 -1.93 -7.37
CA ALA A 42 2.94 -2.35 -5.97
C ALA A 42 2.85 -3.87 -5.82
N SER A 43 3.83 -4.46 -5.13
CA SER A 43 3.66 -5.75 -4.48
C SER A 43 3.07 -5.55 -3.07
N GLY A 44 1.80 -5.94 -2.89
CA GLY A 44 1.16 -5.99 -1.57
C GLY A 44 0.60 -4.68 -1.01
N ALA A 45 0.16 -4.73 0.25
CA ALA A 45 -0.57 -3.68 0.96
C ALA A 45 0.32 -2.53 1.49
N THR A 46 1.64 -2.67 1.39
CA THR A 46 2.65 -1.79 2.01
C THR A 46 3.76 -1.42 1.02
N ALA A 47 3.42 -1.20 -0.24
CA ALA A 47 4.32 -0.50 -1.15
C ALA A 47 4.09 0.99 -0.96
N ASP A 48 5.12 1.70 -0.49
CA ASP A 48 5.18 3.15 -0.39
C ASP A 48 4.61 3.78 -1.66
N ARG A 49 3.68 4.73 -1.49
CA ARG A 49 2.92 5.33 -2.60
C ARG A 49 3.67 6.52 -3.19
N ASP A 50 4.92 6.30 -3.55
CA ASP A 50 5.83 7.39 -3.90
C ASP A 50 5.40 8.09 -5.19
N GLU A 51 4.84 7.37 -6.16
CA GLU A 51 4.32 7.97 -7.38
C GLU A 51 3.03 8.75 -7.13
N LEU A 52 2.18 8.31 -6.19
CA LEU A 52 1.01 9.09 -5.79
C LEU A 52 1.41 10.36 -5.05
N ARG A 53 2.40 10.27 -4.14
CA ARG A 53 2.93 11.45 -3.43
C ARG A 53 3.55 12.44 -4.41
N ARG A 54 4.34 11.95 -5.38
CA ARG A 54 4.92 12.76 -6.45
C ARG A 54 3.84 13.48 -7.25
N LEU A 55 2.78 12.77 -7.65
CA LEU A 55 1.60 13.36 -8.30
C LEU A 55 1.01 14.48 -7.46
N LEU A 56 0.76 14.24 -6.16
CA LEU A 56 0.16 15.23 -5.29
C LEU A 56 1.07 16.45 -5.11
N VAL A 57 2.39 16.27 -4.98
CA VAL A 57 3.36 17.38 -4.92
C VAL A 57 3.31 18.25 -6.18
N GLU A 58 3.21 17.64 -7.36
CA GLU A 58 3.16 18.35 -8.65
C GLU A 58 1.78 18.90 -9.01
N ALA A 59 0.72 18.41 -8.36
CA ALA A 59 -0.65 18.83 -8.60
C ALA A 59 -0.96 20.20 -7.99
N LYS A 60 -1.74 21.00 -8.73
CA LYS A 60 -2.23 22.31 -8.31
C LYS A 60 -3.73 22.25 -8.04
N ARG A 61 -4.24 23.25 -7.32
CA ARG A 61 -5.67 23.39 -7.04
C ARG A 61 -6.48 23.39 -8.35
N GLY A 62 -7.50 22.55 -8.41
CA GLY A 62 -8.35 22.36 -9.58
C GLY A 62 -7.79 21.41 -10.64
N ASP A 63 -6.63 20.78 -10.40
CA ASP A 63 -6.16 19.67 -11.24
C ASP A 63 -6.92 18.38 -10.93
N VAL A 64 -6.94 17.48 -11.91
CA VAL A 64 -7.67 16.21 -11.82
C VAL A 64 -6.71 15.07 -11.53
N LEU A 65 -6.99 14.29 -10.49
CA LEU A 65 -6.43 12.97 -10.23
C LEU A 65 -7.36 11.92 -10.84
N LEU A 66 -6.96 11.39 -12.00
CA LEU A 66 -7.70 10.36 -12.71
C LEU A 66 -7.20 8.96 -12.30
N VAL A 67 -8.11 8.08 -11.92
CA VAL A 67 -7.82 6.67 -11.60
C VAL A 67 -8.73 5.73 -12.38
N GLU A 68 -8.24 4.52 -12.65
CA GLU A 68 -9.08 3.43 -13.20
C GLU A 68 -10.26 3.18 -12.26
N ALA A 69 -9.97 2.86 -11.00
CA ALA A 69 -10.96 2.55 -9.96
C ALA A 69 -10.55 3.17 -8.63
N ILE A 70 -11.53 3.48 -7.77
CA ILE A 70 -11.28 4.14 -6.49
C ILE A 70 -10.51 3.25 -5.49
N ASP A 71 -10.61 1.93 -5.65
CA ASP A 71 -9.84 0.96 -4.85
C ASP A 71 -8.32 1.07 -5.06
N ARG A 72 -7.87 1.76 -6.12
CA ARG A 72 -6.46 2.14 -6.32
C ARG A 72 -5.97 3.14 -5.28
N LEU A 73 -6.88 3.95 -4.74
CA LEU A 73 -6.61 4.93 -3.67
C LEU A 73 -6.98 4.38 -2.29
N THR A 74 -8.05 3.62 -2.16
CA THR A 74 -8.64 3.30 -0.84
C THR A 74 -8.14 2.01 -0.18
N ARG A 75 -7.36 1.16 -0.88
CA ARG A 75 -6.69 -0.02 -0.30
C ARG A 75 -5.50 0.39 0.60
N LEU A 76 -5.80 1.06 1.70
CA LEU A 76 -4.90 1.51 2.76
C LEU A 76 -5.48 1.15 4.13
N LYS A 77 -4.70 1.31 5.20
CA LYS A 77 -5.26 1.35 6.56
C LYS A 77 -6.18 2.56 6.72
N LEU A 78 -6.98 2.56 7.79
CA LEU A 78 -7.92 3.65 8.06
C LEU A 78 -7.26 5.00 8.19
N GLU A 79 -6.16 5.02 8.94
CA GLU A 79 -5.36 6.19 9.23
C GLU A 79 -4.75 6.74 7.93
N ASP A 80 -4.00 5.91 7.19
CA ASP A 80 -3.34 6.34 5.95
C ASP A 80 -4.34 6.83 4.88
N TRP A 81 -5.54 6.25 4.80
CA TRP A 81 -6.58 6.75 3.88
C TRP A 81 -7.10 8.12 4.28
N LYS A 82 -7.36 8.33 5.58
CA LYS A 82 -7.82 9.64 6.09
C LYS A 82 -6.80 10.71 5.79
N GLU A 83 -5.53 10.43 6.07
CA GLU A 83 -4.41 11.35 5.78
C GLU A 83 -4.33 11.68 4.29
N LEU A 84 -4.36 10.65 3.42
CA LEU A 84 -4.32 10.85 1.97
C LEU A 84 -5.51 11.69 1.47
N ARG A 85 -6.72 11.41 1.96
CA ARG A 85 -7.92 12.17 1.62
C ARG A 85 -7.78 13.63 2.04
N ASP A 86 -7.34 13.86 3.27
CA ASP A 86 -7.18 15.21 3.80
C ASP A 86 -6.10 15.99 3.01
N GLU A 87 -5.03 15.32 2.57
CA GLU A 87 -4.03 15.90 1.67
C GLU A 87 -4.63 16.28 0.30
N ILE A 88 -5.37 15.37 -0.34
CA ILE A 88 -6.05 15.61 -1.64
C ILE A 88 -7.00 16.81 -1.51
N LYS A 89 -7.79 16.85 -0.44
CA LYS A 89 -8.77 17.91 -0.17
C LYS A 89 -8.09 19.24 0.11
N ALA A 90 -7.02 19.25 0.92
CA ALA A 90 -6.26 20.46 1.22
C ALA A 90 -5.60 21.05 -0.05
N LYS A 91 -5.07 20.20 -0.94
CA LYS A 91 -4.55 20.64 -2.25
C LYS A 91 -5.64 21.12 -3.20
N GLY A 92 -6.89 20.72 -2.97
CA GLY A 92 -8.02 21.01 -3.85
C GLY A 92 -7.90 20.29 -5.20
N VAL A 93 -7.34 19.07 -5.18
CA VAL A 93 -7.25 18.19 -6.35
C VAL A 93 -8.57 17.43 -6.46
N VAL A 94 -9.11 17.36 -7.67
CA VAL A 94 -10.38 16.70 -7.94
C VAL A 94 -10.13 15.25 -8.32
N VAL A 95 -10.72 14.32 -7.58
CA VAL A 95 -10.61 12.89 -7.88
C VAL A 95 -11.67 12.49 -8.89
N VAL A 96 -11.25 11.82 -9.96
CA VAL A 96 -12.14 11.23 -10.97
C VAL A 96 -11.80 9.76 -11.14
N ALA A 97 -12.80 8.90 -11.06
CA ALA A 97 -12.64 7.46 -11.26
C ALA A 97 -13.45 7.00 -12.47
N LYS A 98 -12.81 6.26 -13.39
CA LYS A 98 -13.47 5.77 -14.62
C LYS A 98 -14.77 5.01 -14.31
N TRP A 99 -14.77 4.15 -13.29
CA TRP A 99 -15.95 3.34 -12.89
C TRP A 99 -17.02 4.09 -12.09
N LEU A 100 -16.83 5.37 -11.78
CA LEU A 100 -17.80 6.17 -11.03
C LEU A 100 -18.33 7.30 -11.91
N ASP A 101 -19.43 7.04 -12.61
CA ASP A 101 -20.05 7.97 -13.57
C ASP A 101 -20.34 9.35 -12.98
N SER A 102 -20.70 9.41 -11.69
CA SER A 102 -20.94 10.66 -10.95
C SER A 102 -19.72 11.58 -10.90
N THR A 103 -18.51 11.06 -11.10
CA THR A 103 -17.26 11.85 -11.05
C THR A 103 -16.88 12.46 -12.39
N HIS A 104 -17.49 12.01 -13.49
CA HIS A 104 -17.07 12.36 -14.86
C HIS A 104 -17.37 13.83 -15.20
N ALA A 105 -18.39 14.43 -14.58
CA ALA A 105 -18.78 15.82 -14.81
C ALA A 105 -17.63 16.82 -14.55
N ARG A 106 -16.65 16.42 -13.73
CA ARG A 106 -15.46 17.23 -13.41
C ARG A 106 -14.40 17.23 -14.52
N LEU A 107 -14.44 16.29 -15.47
CA LEU A 107 -13.49 16.25 -16.60
C LEU A 107 -13.82 17.28 -17.68
N THR A 108 -15.12 17.58 -17.86
CA THR A 108 -15.64 18.46 -18.90
C THR A 108 -15.96 19.87 -18.42
N GLN A 109 -15.99 20.11 -17.10
CA GLN A 109 -16.18 21.44 -16.52
C GLN A 109 -14.95 22.32 -16.81
N THR A 110 -15.02 23.06 -17.92
CA THR A 110 -14.20 24.26 -18.11
C THR A 110 -14.60 25.30 -17.06
N GLN A 111 -13.64 26.08 -16.55
CA GLN A 111 -13.83 27.08 -15.49
C GLN A 111 -14.97 28.10 -15.77
N SER A 112 -15.43 28.18 -17.02
CA SER A 112 -16.50 29.03 -17.57
C SER A 112 -17.93 28.52 -17.34
N ALA A 113 -18.15 27.30 -16.82
CA ALA A 113 -19.48 26.76 -16.51
C ALA A 113 -19.93 26.96 -15.05
N ARG A 114 -19.23 27.80 -14.27
CA ARG A 114 -19.61 28.14 -12.88
C ARG A 114 -20.82 29.08 -12.85
N ARG A 115 -22.03 28.53 -12.88
CA ARG A 115 -23.27 29.30 -12.63
C ARG A 115 -24.05 28.86 -11.39
N ASP A 116 -23.74 27.71 -10.78
CA ASP A 116 -24.49 27.24 -9.60
C ASP A 116 -23.55 26.63 -8.53
N TRP A 117 -23.17 27.46 -7.57
CA TRP A 117 -22.30 27.09 -6.45
C TRP A 117 -22.93 26.03 -5.53
N ILE A 118 -24.27 25.93 -5.49
CA ILE A 118 -25.00 24.94 -4.70
C ILE A 118 -24.87 23.57 -5.36
N ALA A 119 -25.05 23.51 -6.69
CA ALA A 119 -24.86 22.28 -7.44
C ALA A 119 -23.41 21.77 -7.34
N ASP A 120 -22.42 22.66 -7.41
CA ASP A 120 -21.01 22.28 -7.29
C ASP A 120 -20.65 21.75 -5.88
N ALA A 121 -21.21 22.37 -4.83
CA ALA A 121 -21.04 21.91 -3.45
C ALA A 121 -21.74 20.57 -3.19
N ALA A 122 -22.96 20.40 -3.70
CA ALA A 122 -23.69 19.13 -3.60
C ALA A 122 -22.96 17.99 -4.32
N HIS A 123 -22.38 18.24 -5.50
CA HIS A 123 -21.56 17.26 -6.21
C HIS A 123 -20.28 16.91 -5.45
N GLU A 124 -19.63 17.87 -4.81
CA GLU A 124 -18.46 17.62 -3.95
C GLU A 124 -18.83 16.73 -2.76
N MET A 125 -19.96 17.01 -2.09
CA MET A 125 -20.45 16.20 -0.97
C MET A 125 -20.81 14.76 -1.38
N VAL A 126 -21.50 14.59 -2.52
CA VAL A 126 -21.86 13.26 -3.03
C VAL A 126 -20.59 12.49 -3.43
N ASN A 127 -19.63 13.14 -4.06
CA ASN A 127 -18.36 12.51 -4.41
C ASN A 127 -17.59 12.07 -3.16
N ASP A 128 -17.46 12.95 -2.16
CA ASP A 128 -16.81 12.62 -0.88
C ASP A 128 -17.50 11.40 -0.23
N LEU A 129 -18.83 11.39 -0.18
CA LEU A 129 -19.61 10.27 0.36
C LEU A 129 -19.40 8.96 -0.43
N MET A 130 -19.39 9.02 -1.75
CA MET A 130 -19.18 7.84 -2.60
C MET A 130 -17.76 7.28 -2.44
N ILE A 131 -16.76 8.15 -2.32
CA ILE A 131 -15.39 7.74 -2.01
C ILE A 131 -15.34 7.06 -0.64
N GLU A 132 -16.02 7.59 0.38
CA GLU A 132 -16.08 6.99 1.71
C GLU A 132 -16.75 5.61 1.70
N ILE A 133 -17.88 5.45 1.00
CA ILE A 133 -18.57 4.16 0.87
C ILE A 133 -17.67 3.15 0.15
N ALA A 134 -17.00 3.56 -0.93
CA ALA A 134 -16.10 2.68 -1.66
C ALA A 134 -14.86 2.31 -0.84
N ALA A 135 -14.36 3.25 -0.02
CA ALA A 135 -13.28 2.98 0.92
C ALA A 135 -13.71 1.96 1.98
N ALA A 136 -14.89 2.15 2.59
CA ALA A 136 -15.47 1.23 3.57
C ALA A 136 -15.59 -0.19 3.01
N LYS A 137 -16.19 -0.34 1.82
CA LYS A 137 -16.35 -1.63 1.15
C LYS A 137 -15.01 -2.29 0.82
N ALA A 138 -14.04 -1.53 0.30
CA ALA A 138 -12.72 -2.06 -0.03
C ALA A 138 -11.99 -2.61 1.20
N ARG A 139 -12.22 -2.04 2.39
CA ARG A 139 -11.67 -2.53 3.66
C ARG A 139 -12.38 -3.78 4.15
N GLU A 140 -13.71 -3.78 4.11
CA GLU A 140 -14.50 -4.97 4.46
C GLU A 140 -14.05 -6.18 3.63
N ASP A 141 -13.87 -5.98 2.32
CA ASP A 141 -13.35 -7.00 1.41
C ASP A 141 -11.91 -7.43 1.73
N TYR A 142 -11.07 -6.51 2.20
CA TYR A 142 -9.70 -6.81 2.63
C TYR A 142 -9.68 -7.62 3.92
N GLU A 143 -10.46 -7.21 4.93
CA GLU A 143 -10.58 -7.88 6.21
C GLU A 143 -11.18 -9.28 6.05
N MET A 144 -12.26 -9.42 5.27
CA MET A 144 -12.84 -10.72 4.93
C MET A 144 -11.81 -11.65 4.25
N ARG A 145 -11.02 -11.13 3.30
CA ARG A 145 -9.97 -11.94 2.66
C ARG A 145 -8.90 -12.39 3.65
N ARG A 146 -8.47 -11.51 4.56
CA ARG A 146 -7.52 -11.87 5.63
C ARG A 146 -8.10 -12.93 6.57
N ALA A 147 -9.35 -12.77 6.99
CA ALA A 147 -10.03 -13.71 7.87
C ALA A 147 -10.15 -15.09 7.22
N ARG A 148 -10.58 -15.16 5.94
CA ARG A 148 -10.64 -16.42 5.19
C ARG A 148 -9.28 -17.07 5.00
N ALA A 149 -8.24 -16.27 4.73
CA ALA A 149 -6.87 -16.80 4.62
C ALA A 149 -6.39 -17.38 5.96
N ALA A 150 -6.63 -16.68 7.07
CA ALA A 150 -6.29 -17.14 8.41
C ALA A 150 -7.06 -18.42 8.77
N GLN A 151 -8.35 -18.48 8.48
CA GLN A 151 -9.17 -19.67 8.67
C GLN A 151 -8.66 -20.84 7.82
N GLY A 152 -8.36 -20.63 6.54
CA GLY A 152 -7.80 -21.66 5.67
C GLY A 152 -6.46 -22.20 6.17
N VAL A 153 -5.60 -21.34 6.74
CA VAL A 153 -4.35 -21.75 7.40
C VAL A 153 -4.65 -22.57 8.66
N ALA A 154 -5.57 -22.12 9.52
CA ALA A 154 -5.95 -22.83 10.74
C ALA A 154 -6.56 -24.21 10.44
N ASP A 155 -7.49 -24.28 9.48
CA ASP A 155 -8.12 -25.52 9.03
C ASP A 155 -7.10 -26.49 8.42
N ARG A 156 -6.14 -25.96 7.66
CA ARG A 156 -5.03 -26.78 7.14
C ARG A 156 -4.14 -27.30 8.26
N GLN A 157 -3.77 -26.45 9.23
CA GLN A 157 -2.97 -26.88 10.39
C GLN A 157 -3.69 -27.93 11.22
N ALA A 158 -5.01 -27.79 11.43
CA ALA A 158 -5.82 -28.77 12.14
C ALA A 158 -5.88 -30.11 11.41
N ARG A 159 -6.04 -30.10 10.08
CA ARG A 159 -5.99 -31.33 9.24
C ARG A 159 -4.61 -31.99 9.24
N ASP A 160 -3.55 -31.19 9.15
CA ASP A 160 -2.16 -31.67 9.25
C ASP A 160 -1.90 -32.30 10.64
N ALA A 161 -2.43 -31.72 11.73
CA ALA A 161 -2.32 -32.27 13.09
C ALA A 161 -3.11 -33.58 13.28
N ARG A 162 -4.23 -33.75 12.57
CA ARG A 162 -5.01 -35.00 12.54
C ARG A 162 -4.43 -36.06 11.58
N GLY A 163 -3.38 -35.74 10.83
CA GLY A 163 -2.76 -36.66 9.87
C GLY A 163 -3.59 -36.91 8.61
N GLU A 164 -4.61 -36.09 8.34
CA GLU A 164 -5.55 -36.23 7.21
C GLU A 164 -4.96 -35.73 5.87
N THR A 165 -3.73 -35.20 5.87
CA THR A 165 -3.07 -34.64 4.69
C THR A 165 -1.81 -35.41 4.32
N THR A 166 -1.70 -35.78 3.04
CA THR A 166 -0.56 -36.53 2.48
C THR A 166 0.70 -35.67 2.28
N GLN A 167 0.53 -34.34 2.27
CA GLN A 167 1.62 -33.36 2.19
C GLN A 167 1.46 -32.32 3.31
N LYS A 168 2.54 -32.04 4.05
CA LYS A 168 2.57 -30.94 5.03
C LYS A 168 2.26 -29.60 4.35
N GLY A 169 1.37 -28.80 4.93
CA GLY A 169 1.11 -27.43 4.47
C GLY A 169 2.35 -26.54 4.54
N TYR A 170 2.32 -25.43 3.80
CA TYR A 170 3.40 -24.44 3.80
C TYR A 170 3.55 -23.80 5.19
N ALA A 171 4.54 -24.25 5.97
CA ALA A 171 4.79 -23.83 7.36
C ALA A 171 5.59 -22.51 7.47
N GLY A 172 5.66 -21.73 6.39
CA GLY A 172 6.59 -20.61 6.26
C GLY A 172 8.04 -21.06 6.07
N ARG A 173 8.92 -20.11 5.73
CA ARG A 173 10.36 -20.36 5.58
C ARG A 173 10.95 -20.63 6.97
N LYS A 174 11.20 -21.91 7.30
CA LYS A 174 11.89 -22.27 8.54
C LYS A 174 13.26 -21.59 8.59
N ALA A 175 13.60 -21.02 9.74
CA ALA A 175 14.94 -20.50 9.97
C ALA A 175 15.96 -21.63 9.78
N ASP A 176 17.04 -21.34 9.08
CA ASP A 176 18.14 -22.28 8.88
C ASP A 176 18.90 -22.43 10.21
N ALA A 177 18.57 -23.50 10.93
CA ALA A 177 19.13 -23.80 12.25
C ALA A 177 20.65 -24.01 12.20
N ASP A 178 21.18 -24.53 11.09
CA ASP A 178 22.62 -24.71 10.91
C ASP A 178 23.32 -23.38 10.72
N MET A 179 22.74 -22.51 9.89
CA MET A 179 23.24 -21.15 9.70
C MET A 179 23.24 -20.37 11.02
N HIS A 180 22.16 -20.45 11.81
CA HIS A 180 22.08 -19.79 13.11
C HIS A 180 23.14 -20.32 14.09
N ARG A 181 23.34 -21.65 14.16
CA ARG A 181 24.39 -22.26 14.99
C ARG A 181 25.79 -21.76 14.61
N ARG A 182 26.10 -21.70 13.31
CA ARG A 182 27.40 -21.20 12.82
C ARG A 182 27.61 -19.72 13.15
N ILE A 183 26.57 -18.91 13.02
CA ILE A 183 26.64 -17.48 13.39
C ILE A 183 26.95 -17.32 14.89
N VAL A 184 26.29 -18.10 15.75
CA VAL A 184 26.49 -18.06 17.20
C VAL A 184 27.92 -18.48 17.57
N ASP A 185 28.41 -19.60 17.01
CA ASP A 185 29.78 -20.09 17.26
C ASP A 185 30.84 -19.06 16.81
N LEU A 186 30.71 -18.50 15.61
CA LEU A 186 31.65 -17.47 15.13
C LEU A 186 31.60 -16.19 15.98
N LYS A 187 30.42 -15.82 16.49
CA LYS A 187 30.28 -14.67 17.39
C LYS A 187 30.93 -14.93 18.75
N GLN A 188 30.77 -16.13 19.30
CA GLN A 188 31.42 -16.54 20.56
C GLN A 188 32.94 -16.60 20.44
N ARG A 189 33.47 -16.88 19.24
CA ARG A 189 34.89 -16.79 18.90
C ARG A 189 35.40 -15.35 18.71
N GLY A 190 34.57 -14.34 18.99
CA GLY A 190 34.97 -12.93 18.95
C GLY A 190 34.93 -12.27 17.57
N MET A 191 34.40 -12.93 16.53
CA MET A 191 34.31 -12.32 15.20
C MET A 191 33.33 -11.14 15.17
N THR A 192 33.68 -10.14 14.37
CA THR A 192 32.82 -8.97 14.11
C THR A 192 31.70 -9.30 13.12
N TYR A 193 30.67 -8.46 13.08
CA TYR A 193 29.51 -8.66 12.20
C TYR A 193 29.91 -8.69 10.72
N SER A 194 30.88 -7.87 10.31
CA SER A 194 31.37 -7.83 8.93
C SER A 194 32.08 -9.14 8.58
N GLN A 195 32.96 -9.63 9.45
CA GLN A 195 33.67 -10.90 9.25
C GLN A 195 32.72 -12.10 9.17
N ILE A 196 31.67 -12.14 10.00
CA ILE A 196 30.65 -13.20 9.96
C ILE A 196 29.83 -13.12 8.67
N ALA A 197 29.47 -11.90 8.23
CA ALA A 197 28.74 -11.67 6.99
C ALA A 197 29.52 -12.17 5.77
N ASP A 198 30.82 -11.86 5.71
CA ASP A 198 31.70 -12.26 4.62
C ASP A 198 31.96 -13.78 4.63
N THR A 199 32.20 -14.36 5.81
CA THR A 199 32.51 -15.79 5.97
C THR A 199 31.33 -16.69 5.62
N LEU A 200 30.12 -16.32 6.07
CA LEU A 200 28.90 -17.11 5.87
C LEU A 200 28.07 -16.63 4.67
N LYS A 201 28.56 -15.63 3.93
CA LYS A 201 27.85 -14.97 2.82
C LYS A 201 26.41 -14.61 3.20
N THR A 202 26.27 -13.98 4.36
CA THR A 202 24.97 -13.65 4.96
C THR A 202 24.86 -12.16 5.26
N THR A 203 23.64 -11.69 5.52
CA THR A 203 23.39 -10.27 5.77
C THR A 203 23.37 -9.95 7.26
N ARG A 204 23.77 -8.72 7.64
CA ARG A 204 23.74 -8.24 9.03
C ARG A 204 22.38 -8.45 9.73
N PRO A 205 21.22 -8.27 9.07
CA PRO A 205 19.91 -8.60 9.67
C PRO A 205 19.74 -10.08 10.03
N THR A 206 20.31 -10.98 9.22
CA THR A 206 20.27 -12.43 9.47
C THR A 206 21.14 -12.79 10.68
N ILE A 207 22.31 -12.16 10.80
CA ILE A 207 23.21 -12.30 11.96
C ILE A 207 22.52 -11.81 13.24
N ALA A 208 21.93 -10.62 13.21
CA ALA A 208 21.20 -10.07 14.36
C ALA A 208 20.03 -10.98 14.77
N ARG A 209 19.28 -11.53 13.80
CA ARG A 209 18.18 -12.47 14.06
C ARG A 209 18.67 -13.76 14.72
N ALA A 210 19.77 -14.33 14.25
CA ALA A 210 20.37 -15.53 14.83
C ALA A 210 20.87 -15.29 16.26
N LEU A 211 21.52 -14.15 16.52
CA LEU A 211 22.03 -13.81 17.85
C LEU A 211 20.92 -13.47 18.85
N ARG A 212 19.84 -12.79 18.41
CA ARG A 212 18.64 -12.60 19.25
C ARG A 212 17.98 -13.93 19.62
N ALA A 213 17.83 -14.83 18.64
CA ALA A 213 17.26 -16.16 18.88
C ALA A 213 18.10 -17.00 19.87
N ALA A 214 19.40 -16.71 19.98
CA ALA A 214 20.32 -17.34 20.93
C ALA A 214 20.50 -16.57 22.26
N GLY A 215 19.80 -15.44 22.44
CA GLY A 215 19.90 -14.62 23.66
C GLY A 215 21.21 -13.81 23.79
N LEU A 216 22.01 -13.71 22.73
CA LEU A 216 23.31 -13.00 22.72
C LEU A 216 23.21 -11.53 22.31
N LEU A 217 22.00 -11.06 21.99
CA LEU A 217 21.71 -9.67 21.63
C LEU A 217 20.38 -9.29 22.29
N HIS A 218 20.41 -8.28 23.17
CA HIS A 218 19.20 -7.69 23.75
C HIS A 218 18.87 -6.40 23.01
N ASP A 219 17.59 -6.16 22.72
CA ASP A 219 17.15 -4.92 22.10
C ASP A 219 17.25 -3.78 23.12
N SER A 220 18.17 -2.85 22.89
CA SER A 220 18.31 -1.62 23.64
C SER A 220 17.23 -0.61 23.24
N THR A 221 15.98 -0.91 23.60
CA THR A 221 14.83 0.00 23.42
C THR A 221 13.81 -0.24 24.54
N SER A 222 14.19 0.04 25.79
CA SER A 222 13.26 0.22 26.93
C SER A 222 13.98 0.65 28.23
N ALA A 223 14.88 1.65 28.19
CA ALA A 223 15.47 2.21 29.41
C ALA A 223 16.02 3.65 29.27
N GLU A 224 15.25 4.59 28.70
CA GLU A 224 15.53 6.03 28.84
C GLU A 224 14.20 6.81 28.97
N THR A 225 13.47 6.64 30.07
CA THR A 225 12.39 7.58 30.46
C THR A 225 12.18 7.68 31.98
N SER A 226 13.20 7.40 32.80
CA SER A 226 13.07 7.58 34.25
C SER A 226 14.38 8.03 34.86
N GLN A 227 14.69 9.31 34.67
CA GLN A 227 15.46 10.14 35.62
C GLN A 227 15.49 11.57 35.09
N ASN A 228 14.45 12.34 35.45
CA ASN A 228 14.51 13.79 35.57
C ASN A 228 13.26 14.24 36.34
N HIS A 229 13.32 14.09 37.67
CA HIS A 229 12.61 14.91 38.65
C HIS A 229 13.43 14.83 39.93
N ASP A 230 14.32 15.80 40.10
CA ASP A 230 14.40 16.66 41.29
C ASP A 230 15.13 17.95 40.89
#